data_AF-A0A9N7Y5P7-F1
#
_entry.id   AF-A0A9N7Y5P7-F1
#
_cell.length_a   1.000
_cell.length_b   1.000
_cell.length_c   1.000
_cell.angle_alpha   90.00
_cell.angle_beta   90.00
_cell.angle_gamma   90.00
#
_symmetry.space_group_name_H-M   'P 1'
#
loop_
_entity.id
_entity.type
_entity.pdbx_description
1 polymer ?
#
loop_
_entity_poly.entity_id
_entity_poly.type
_entity_poly.pdbx_seq_one_letter_code
_entity_poly.pdbx_strand_id
1 'polypeptide(L)'
;MSSLCVMVALVLGLWESSVANRNCPDLIVDSCHCSAERSKELSRQQPLRVKVVCEDVDLMDTLQPSFVPNTTVSLNLGNNKISLLRNGSFYGLAALEKLDLKNNLISTVEPGAFRGLLALRRLDLSNNRIGCLSPEMFLNLGNLSKLNLSGNIFSTLTVGLFTHLVALRVLHFHTETLFCDCQLKWLLLWARSNSVRIGNDTVCVFPTRLHGLEFRNLREQQLRCDGPLEMPLFQLIPSQRQLVFRGDRLPLQCTASHLDPSVELRWRHNGQTMTTQEDRGIYVEETLLHDCCLLTRAICGSSLAAGRSLSRSLSAGGALG
;
A
#
# COMPACT_ATOMS: atom_id res chain seq x y z
N MET A 1 17.99 75.89 21.77
CA MET A 1 18.55 76.75 20.69
C MET A 1 19.39 75.88 19.79
N SER A 2 19.07 75.90 18.49
CA SER A 2 19.88 75.59 17.28
C SER A 2 20.60 74.23 17.19
N SER A 3 20.17 73.28 16.34
CA SER A 3 20.31 73.20 14.86
C SER A 3 21.59 72.48 14.44
N LEU A 4 21.69 71.61 13.44
CA LEU A 4 20.78 70.92 12.51
C LEU A 4 21.71 69.92 11.77
N CYS A 5 21.31 68.69 11.46
CA CYS A 5 21.58 68.10 10.14
C CYS A 5 20.76 66.83 9.90
N VAL A 6 20.30 66.73 8.67
CA VAL A 6 19.21 65.88 8.13
C VAL A 6 19.80 64.63 7.45
N MET A 7 18.91 63.67 7.12
CA MET A 7 19.08 62.51 6.20
C MET A 7 19.54 61.22 6.92
N VAL A 8 18.95 60.03 6.76
CA VAL A 8 18.17 59.40 5.67
C VAL A 8 17.24 58.34 6.30
N ALA A 9 16.03 58.19 5.77
CA ALA A 9 15.13 57.08 6.08
C ALA A 9 15.69 55.74 5.56
N LEU A 10 15.91 54.76 6.44
CA LEU A 10 16.07 53.37 6.05
C LEU A 10 15.03 52.52 6.78
N VAL A 11 14.08 52.05 5.98
CA VAL A 11 13.07 51.06 6.31
C VAL A 11 13.77 49.83 6.88
N LEU A 12 13.53 49.52 8.16
CA LEU A 12 13.83 48.20 8.73
C LEU A 12 12.80 47.20 8.20
N GLY A 13 12.96 46.81 6.95
CA GLY A 13 12.48 45.54 6.45
C GLY A 13 13.40 44.47 7.00
N LEU A 14 12.94 43.70 7.97
CA LEU A 14 13.60 42.47 8.39
C LEU A 14 13.47 41.47 7.24
N TRP A 15 14.44 41.54 6.33
CA TRP A 15 14.62 40.56 5.28
C TRP A 15 15.24 39.32 5.91
N GLU A 16 14.50 38.21 5.86
CA GLU A 16 15.04 36.86 5.95
C GLU A 16 16.26 36.74 5.04
N SER A 17 17.37 36.26 5.57
CA SER A 17 18.39 35.59 4.78
C SER A 17 18.91 34.41 5.58
N SER A 18 18.26 33.28 5.32
CA SER A 18 18.78 31.94 5.52
C SER A 18 20.26 31.90 5.18
N VAL A 19 21.09 31.54 6.14
CA VAL A 19 22.48 31.15 5.89
C VAL A 19 22.46 29.99 4.88
N ALA A 20 22.76 30.30 3.61
CA ALA A 20 22.91 29.32 2.56
C ALA A 20 23.98 28.30 3.00
N ASN A 21 23.53 27.09 3.29
CA ASN A 21 24.34 26.02 3.84
C ASN A 21 25.20 25.46 2.70
N ARG A 22 26.51 25.75 2.69
CA ARG A 22 27.50 25.34 1.65
C ARG A 22 27.66 23.81 1.47
N ASN A 23 26.80 23.02 2.09
CA ASN A 23 26.85 21.56 2.17
C ASN A 23 25.67 20.88 1.44
N CYS A 24 24.89 21.64 0.68
CA CYS A 24 23.83 21.10 -0.17
C CYS A 24 23.96 21.69 -1.56
N PRO A 25 23.99 20.87 -2.62
CA PRO A 25 23.75 21.36 -3.97
C PRO A 25 22.39 22.06 -4.00
N ASP A 26 22.25 23.10 -4.82
CA ASP A 26 20.94 23.65 -5.13
C ASP A 26 20.09 22.51 -5.70
N LEU A 27 19.07 22.09 -4.95
CA LEU A 27 18.10 21.16 -5.47
C LEU A 27 17.34 21.90 -6.57
N ILE A 28 17.17 21.25 -7.72
CA ILE A 28 16.40 21.84 -8.84
C ILE A 28 14.91 21.98 -8.48
N VAL A 29 14.47 21.37 -7.38
CA VAL A 29 13.10 21.47 -6.86
C VAL A 29 13.08 22.45 -5.69
N ASP A 30 12.64 23.68 -5.95
CA ASP A 30 12.63 24.79 -4.98
C ASP A 30 11.79 24.49 -3.72
N SER A 31 10.83 23.58 -3.81
CA SER A 31 9.97 23.16 -2.70
C SER A 31 10.59 22.07 -1.81
N CYS A 32 11.75 21.55 -2.17
CA CYS A 32 12.48 20.56 -1.39
C CYS A 32 13.58 21.20 -0.54
N HIS A 33 13.73 20.72 0.69
CA HIS A 33 14.78 21.16 1.60
C HIS A 33 15.92 20.15 1.69
N CYS A 34 17.15 20.65 1.55
CA CYS A 34 18.37 19.88 1.70
C CYS A 34 19.13 20.30 2.96
N SER A 35 19.60 19.33 3.75
CA SER A 35 20.42 19.59 4.93
C SER A 35 21.49 18.53 5.14
N ALA A 36 22.63 18.91 5.73
CA ALA A 36 23.66 17.96 6.11
C ALA A 36 23.20 17.07 7.28
N GLU A 37 23.38 15.74 7.16
CA GLU A 37 23.08 14.77 8.21
C GLU A 37 24.37 14.45 8.99
N ARG A 38 24.43 14.87 10.27
CA ARG A 38 25.60 14.60 11.13
C ARG A 38 25.74 13.09 11.35
N SER A 39 26.91 12.55 11.05
CA SER A 39 27.29 11.19 11.40
C SER A 39 27.42 11.03 12.92
N LYS A 40 27.13 9.84 13.43
CA LYS A 40 27.40 9.48 14.84
C LYS A 40 28.88 9.18 15.10
N GLU A 41 29.69 9.05 14.06
CA GLU A 41 31.12 8.76 14.16
C GLU A 41 31.95 10.05 14.05
N LEU A 42 32.79 10.30 15.06
CA LEU A 42 33.76 11.40 15.07
C LEU A 42 34.97 11.05 14.17
N SER A 43 34.81 11.14 12.85
CA SER A 43 35.95 11.09 11.92
C SER A 43 35.93 12.27 10.98
N ARG A 44 37.05 13.01 10.93
CA ARG A 44 37.23 14.29 10.22
C ARG A 44 37.22 14.19 8.67
N GLN A 45 36.97 13.01 8.09
CA GLN A 45 37.06 12.76 6.64
C GLN A 45 35.90 11.90 6.09
N GLN A 46 34.70 11.98 6.68
CA GLN A 46 33.55 11.27 6.12
C GLN A 46 32.94 12.03 4.92
N PRO A 47 32.49 11.31 3.88
CA PRO A 47 31.77 11.91 2.76
C PRO A 47 30.53 12.65 3.28
N LEU A 48 30.17 13.74 2.60
CA LEU A 48 29.08 14.64 2.98
C LEU A 48 27.73 13.89 2.93
N ARG A 49 27.20 13.51 4.08
CA ARG A 49 25.90 12.84 4.20
C ARG A 49 24.79 13.87 4.17
N VAL A 50 23.78 13.66 3.33
CA VAL A 50 22.70 14.63 3.12
C VAL A 50 21.33 14.02 3.40
N LYS A 51 20.45 14.83 3.97
CA LYS A 51 19.02 14.57 4.11
C LYS A 51 18.25 15.50 3.17
N VAL A 52 17.37 14.91 2.36
CA VAL A 52 16.45 15.62 1.47
C VAL A 52 15.01 15.41 1.97
N VAL A 53 14.25 16.49 2.06
CA VAL A 53 12.85 16.50 2.50
C VAL A 53 12.00 17.24 1.47
N CYS A 54 11.01 16.55 0.91
CA CYS A 54 10.01 17.09 0.00
C CYS A 54 8.65 16.60 0.51
N GLU A 55 8.13 17.22 1.55
CA GLU A 55 6.89 16.83 2.22
C GLU A 55 5.85 17.93 1.97
N ASP A 56 4.59 17.54 1.72
CA ASP A 56 3.49 18.48 1.46
C ASP A 56 3.69 19.39 0.24
N VAL A 57 4.30 18.85 -0.83
CA VAL A 57 4.62 19.58 -2.07
C VAL A 57 3.85 19.08 -3.30
N ASP A 58 2.83 18.25 -3.08
CA ASP A 58 1.93 17.73 -4.11
C ASP A 58 2.62 16.95 -5.24
N LEU A 59 3.75 16.29 -4.95
CA LEU A 59 4.44 15.45 -5.93
C LEU A 59 3.52 14.31 -6.40
N MET A 60 3.29 14.22 -7.71
CA MET A 60 2.51 13.13 -8.34
C MET A 60 3.38 11.94 -8.77
N ASP A 61 4.69 12.18 -8.93
CA ASP A 61 5.70 11.19 -9.28
C ASP A 61 6.91 11.33 -8.36
N THR A 62 7.74 10.28 -8.27
CA THR A 62 9.03 10.37 -7.59
C THR A 62 9.95 11.36 -8.29
N LEU A 63 10.84 12.00 -7.53
CA LEU A 63 11.88 12.87 -8.08
C LEU A 63 12.78 12.08 -9.05
N GLN A 64 13.19 12.69 -10.16
CA GLN A 64 14.24 12.09 -10.97
C GLN A 64 15.52 11.94 -10.12
N PRO A 65 16.18 10.78 -10.13
CA PRO A 65 17.35 10.56 -9.29
C PRO A 65 18.49 11.56 -9.53
N SER A 66 18.59 12.14 -10.74
CA SER A 66 19.56 13.18 -11.09
C SER A 66 19.38 14.48 -10.30
N PHE A 67 18.17 14.75 -9.79
CA PHE A 67 17.87 15.94 -8.99
C PHE A 67 18.15 15.75 -7.50
N VAL A 68 18.45 14.52 -7.08
CA VAL A 68 18.75 14.17 -5.69
C VAL A 68 20.25 13.87 -5.59
N PRO A 69 21.00 14.51 -4.67
CA PRO A 69 22.42 14.23 -4.50
C PRO A 69 22.66 12.74 -4.23
N ASN A 70 23.63 12.12 -4.90
CA ASN A 70 23.93 10.69 -4.71
C ASN A 70 24.46 10.36 -3.30
N THR A 71 24.86 11.36 -2.51
CA THR A 71 25.24 11.24 -1.10
C THR A 71 24.06 11.33 -0.13
N THR A 72 22.82 11.37 -0.66
CA THR A 72 21.60 11.38 0.16
C THR A 72 21.47 10.07 0.92
N VAL A 73 21.44 10.18 2.25
CA VAL A 73 21.28 9.05 3.18
C VAL A 73 19.85 8.95 3.74
N SER A 74 19.09 10.04 3.66
CA SER A 74 17.68 10.09 4.08
C SER A 74 16.87 10.90 3.08
N LEU A 75 15.83 10.29 2.53
CA LEU A 75 14.90 10.92 1.61
C LEU A 75 13.48 10.81 2.18
N ASN A 76 12.85 11.96 2.44
CA ASN A 76 11.46 12.03 2.87
C ASN A 76 10.61 12.60 1.72
N LEU A 77 9.70 11.78 1.20
CA LEU A 77 8.70 12.10 0.20
C LEU A 77 7.27 11.88 0.75
N GLY A 78 7.11 11.90 2.08
CA GLY A 78 5.82 11.71 2.73
C GLY A 78 4.82 12.82 2.42
N ASN A 79 3.52 12.57 2.67
CA ASN A 79 2.42 13.51 2.45
C ASN A 79 2.42 14.14 1.04
N ASN A 80 2.53 13.29 0.01
CA ASN A 80 2.45 13.72 -1.39
C ASN A 80 1.32 12.97 -2.11
N LYS A 81 1.27 13.08 -3.43
CA LYS A 81 0.24 12.47 -4.29
C LYS A 81 0.83 11.39 -5.20
N ILE A 82 1.96 10.79 -4.82
CA ILE A 82 2.65 9.77 -5.61
C ILE A 82 1.76 8.54 -5.69
N SER A 83 1.43 8.08 -6.90
CA SER A 83 0.54 6.92 -7.09
C SER A 83 1.24 5.66 -7.63
N LEU A 84 2.43 5.80 -8.21
CA LEU A 84 3.16 4.73 -8.87
C LEU A 84 4.65 4.82 -8.56
N LEU A 85 5.25 3.71 -8.15
CA LEU A 85 6.70 3.55 -8.09
C LEU A 85 7.15 2.70 -9.28
N ARG A 86 7.84 3.31 -10.23
CA ARG A 86 8.39 2.64 -11.42
C ARG A 86 9.70 1.94 -11.12
N ASN A 87 10.07 0.96 -11.94
CA ASN A 87 11.38 0.31 -11.87
C ASN A 87 12.51 1.35 -11.89
N GLY A 88 13.39 1.29 -10.89
CA GLY A 88 14.52 2.23 -10.79
C GLY A 88 14.14 3.67 -10.39
N SER A 89 12.97 3.90 -9.77
CA SER A 89 12.54 5.23 -9.29
C SER A 89 13.58 5.93 -8.40
N PHE A 90 14.45 5.16 -7.74
CA PHE A 90 15.52 5.66 -6.87
C PHE A 90 16.91 5.21 -7.30
N TYR A 91 17.08 4.82 -8.56
CA TYR A 91 18.34 4.30 -9.08
C TYR A 91 19.48 5.33 -8.93
N GLY A 92 20.66 4.88 -8.49
CA GLY A 92 21.82 5.76 -8.25
C GLY A 92 21.91 6.32 -6.83
N LEU A 93 20.86 6.21 -6.01
CA LEU A 93 20.89 6.60 -4.59
C LEU A 93 21.44 5.47 -3.69
N ALA A 94 22.63 4.97 -4.03
CA ALA A 94 23.23 3.80 -3.36
C ALA A 94 23.55 4.03 -1.87
N ALA A 95 23.74 5.28 -1.45
CA ALA A 95 23.98 5.67 -0.06
C ALA A 95 22.71 5.81 0.78
N LEU A 96 21.52 5.68 0.18
CA LEU A 96 20.25 5.92 0.87
C LEU A 96 20.00 4.86 1.94
N GLU A 97 19.88 5.30 3.20
CA GLU A 97 19.64 4.44 4.36
C GLU A 97 18.18 4.48 4.84
N LYS A 98 17.47 5.59 4.58
CA LYS A 98 16.08 5.81 4.99
C LYS A 98 15.27 6.40 3.83
N LEU A 99 14.15 5.76 3.52
CA LEU A 99 13.17 6.23 2.55
C LEU A 99 11.79 6.28 3.22
N ASP A 100 11.22 7.47 3.28
CA ASP A 100 9.86 7.71 3.80
C ASP A 100 8.95 8.10 2.62
N LEU A 101 7.94 7.27 2.37
CA LEU A 101 6.92 7.42 1.33
C LEU A 101 5.52 7.33 1.96
N LYS A 102 5.40 7.56 3.27
CA LYS A 102 4.12 7.45 3.98
C LYS A 102 3.09 8.47 3.46
N ASN A 103 1.80 8.19 3.67
CA ASN A 103 0.71 9.11 3.35
C ASN A 103 0.78 9.61 1.88
N ASN A 104 0.96 8.68 0.95
CA ASN A 104 0.89 8.93 -0.48
C ASN A 104 -0.33 8.20 -1.07
N LEU A 105 -0.43 8.12 -2.40
CA LEU A 105 -1.50 7.43 -3.11
C LEU A 105 -1.00 6.15 -3.80
N ILE A 106 0.13 5.59 -3.36
CA ILE A 106 0.83 4.52 -4.06
C ILE A 106 -0.05 3.27 -4.08
N SER A 107 -0.55 2.90 -5.26
CA SER A 107 -1.28 1.66 -5.47
C SER A 107 -0.43 0.58 -6.12
N THR A 108 0.56 1.00 -6.92
CA THR A 108 1.39 0.12 -7.73
C THR A 108 2.87 0.34 -7.42
N VAL A 109 3.57 -0.76 -7.12
CA VAL A 109 5.03 -0.80 -6.97
C VAL A 109 5.55 -1.80 -7.99
N GLU A 110 6.21 -1.32 -9.04
CA GLU A 110 6.77 -2.17 -10.07
C GLU A 110 7.93 -3.03 -9.52
N PRO A 111 8.16 -4.24 -10.09
CA PRO A 111 9.36 -5.01 -9.83
C PRO A 111 10.62 -4.16 -10.00
N GLY A 112 11.50 -4.16 -8.99
CA GLY A 112 12.71 -3.36 -9.01
C GLY A 112 12.51 -1.85 -8.77
N ALA A 113 11.36 -1.39 -8.26
CA ALA A 113 11.17 0.01 -7.89
C ALA A 113 12.26 0.55 -6.94
N PHE A 114 12.74 -0.29 -6.02
CA PHE A 114 13.80 0.02 -5.05
C PHE A 114 15.19 -0.49 -5.49
N ARG A 115 15.36 -0.85 -6.76
CA ARG A 115 16.62 -1.41 -7.27
C ARG A 115 17.77 -0.41 -7.10
N GLY A 116 18.88 -0.89 -6.54
CA GLY A 116 20.10 -0.09 -6.33
C GLY A 116 20.19 0.57 -4.96
N LEU A 117 19.16 0.46 -4.11
CA LEU A 117 19.16 0.98 -2.74
C LEU A 117 19.90 0.03 -1.76
N LEU A 118 21.18 -0.24 -2.03
CA LEU A 118 21.98 -1.26 -1.33
C LEU A 118 22.21 -0.94 0.16
N ALA A 119 22.20 0.35 0.53
CA ALA A 119 22.38 0.79 1.92
C ALA A 119 21.06 0.93 2.70
N LEU A 120 19.90 0.65 2.07
CA LEU A 120 18.60 0.96 2.67
C LEU A 120 18.35 0.10 3.92
N ARG A 121 18.05 0.77 5.03
CA ARG A 121 17.80 0.14 6.34
C ARG A 121 16.37 0.34 6.81
N ARG A 122 15.69 1.39 6.36
CA ARG A 122 14.32 1.73 6.74
C ARG A 122 13.52 2.17 5.53
N LEU A 123 12.38 1.53 5.34
CA LEU A 123 11.42 1.86 4.30
C LEU A 123 10.05 2.01 4.95
N ASP A 124 9.45 3.18 4.79
CA ASP A 124 8.08 3.46 5.22
C ASP A 124 7.19 3.66 4.00
N LEU A 125 6.24 2.74 3.81
CA LEU A 125 5.19 2.76 2.78
C LEU A 125 3.80 2.82 3.43
N SER A 126 3.72 3.24 4.70
CA SER A 126 2.45 3.25 5.42
C SER A 126 1.44 4.25 4.86
N ASN A 127 0.16 3.99 5.08
CA ASN A 127 -0.95 4.85 4.64
C ASN A 127 -0.87 5.16 3.14
N ASN A 128 -0.79 4.11 2.34
CA ASN A 128 -0.84 4.14 0.88
C ASN A 128 -2.04 3.28 0.41
N ARG A 129 -2.07 2.88 -0.86
CA ARG A 129 -3.17 2.10 -1.47
C ARG A 129 -2.66 0.77 -2.04
N ILE A 130 -1.59 0.22 -1.47
CA ILE A 130 -0.96 -0.99 -2.01
C ILE A 130 -1.83 -2.20 -1.65
N GLY A 131 -2.38 -2.86 -2.66
CA GLY A 131 -3.09 -4.14 -2.51
C GLY A 131 -2.28 -5.33 -3.02
N CYS A 132 -1.59 -5.15 -4.16
CA CYS A 132 -0.71 -6.16 -4.73
C CYS A 132 0.70 -6.05 -4.15
N LEU A 133 1.16 -7.12 -3.51
CA LEU A 133 2.53 -7.25 -3.02
C LEU A 133 3.21 -8.46 -3.66
N SER A 134 4.42 -8.28 -4.20
CA SER A 134 5.23 -9.37 -4.78
C SER A 134 6.67 -9.35 -4.26
N PRO A 135 7.35 -10.51 -4.13
CA PRO A 135 8.74 -10.56 -3.64
C PRO A 135 9.69 -9.67 -4.46
N GLU A 136 9.46 -9.57 -5.76
CA GLU A 136 10.29 -8.82 -6.71
C GLU A 136 10.32 -7.30 -6.48
N MET A 137 9.35 -6.75 -5.73
CA MET A 137 9.39 -5.34 -5.33
C MET A 137 10.55 -5.09 -4.37
N PHE A 138 10.87 -6.07 -3.52
CA PHE A 138 11.90 -5.96 -2.48
C PHE A 138 13.25 -6.54 -2.90
N LEU A 139 13.43 -6.78 -4.20
CA LEU A 139 14.64 -7.34 -4.76
C LEU A 139 15.86 -6.48 -4.40
N ASN A 140 16.93 -7.13 -3.95
CA ASN A 140 18.20 -6.53 -3.49
C ASN A 140 18.13 -5.64 -2.23
N LEU A 141 17.04 -5.65 -1.46
CA LEU A 141 16.93 -4.93 -0.18
C LEU A 141 17.47 -5.74 1.02
N GLY A 142 18.62 -6.38 0.85
CA GLY A 142 19.19 -7.30 1.85
C GLY A 142 19.58 -6.64 3.18
N ASN A 143 19.82 -5.33 3.19
CA ASN A 143 20.16 -4.55 4.39
C ASN A 143 18.94 -3.93 5.10
N LEU A 144 17.73 -4.12 4.55
CA LEU A 144 16.52 -3.51 5.09
C LEU A 144 16.19 -4.13 6.45
N SER A 145 16.21 -3.30 7.49
CA SER A 145 16.02 -3.72 8.88
C SER A 145 14.63 -3.40 9.42
N LYS A 146 13.96 -2.39 8.85
CA LYS A 146 12.61 -1.97 9.24
C LYS A 146 11.78 -1.70 7.99
N LEU A 147 10.62 -2.34 7.94
CA LEU A 147 9.63 -2.15 6.89
C LEU A 147 8.28 -1.82 7.54
N ASN A 148 7.64 -0.76 7.07
CA ASN A 148 6.29 -0.39 7.46
C ASN A 148 5.37 -0.40 6.24
N LEU A 149 4.37 -1.28 6.27
CA LEU A 149 3.32 -1.45 5.27
C LEU A 149 1.93 -1.18 5.86
N SER A 150 1.83 -0.69 7.10
CA SER A 150 0.54 -0.47 7.77
C SER A 150 -0.33 0.55 7.03
N GLY A 151 -1.66 0.46 7.14
CA GLY A 151 -2.59 1.39 6.51
C GLY A 151 -2.68 1.28 4.99
N ASN A 152 -2.28 0.14 4.41
CA ASN A 152 -2.53 -0.21 3.02
C ASN A 152 -3.82 -1.04 2.89
N ILE A 153 -4.14 -1.55 1.69
CA ILE A 153 -5.44 -2.16 1.40
C ILE A 153 -5.40 -3.69 1.23
N PHE A 154 -4.25 -4.32 1.42
CA PHE A 154 -4.13 -5.78 1.40
C PHE A 154 -4.80 -6.44 2.61
N SER A 155 -5.41 -7.60 2.37
CA SER A 155 -6.05 -8.44 3.40
C SER A 155 -5.16 -9.58 3.88
N THR A 156 -4.18 -10.00 3.08
CA THR A 156 -3.26 -11.10 3.37
C THR A 156 -1.88 -10.84 2.75
N LEU A 157 -0.89 -11.66 3.10
CA LEU A 157 0.48 -11.60 2.60
C LEU A 157 0.90 -12.99 2.08
N THR A 158 1.36 -13.03 0.84
CA THR A 158 1.71 -14.28 0.16
C THR A 158 3.01 -14.89 0.68
N VAL A 159 3.07 -16.23 0.67
CA VAL A 159 4.26 -16.97 1.09
C VAL A 159 5.48 -16.50 0.31
N GLY A 160 6.57 -16.24 1.04
CA GLY A 160 7.84 -15.85 0.42
C GLY A 160 7.94 -14.37 0.04
N LEU A 161 6.97 -13.53 0.39
CA LEU A 161 7.00 -12.09 0.11
C LEU A 161 8.29 -11.40 0.61
N PHE A 162 8.86 -11.87 1.72
CA PHE A 162 10.03 -11.25 2.38
C PHE A 162 11.34 -12.03 2.19
N THR A 163 11.43 -12.93 1.21
CA THR A 163 12.62 -13.77 0.97
C THR A 163 13.91 -12.97 0.75
N HIS A 164 13.82 -11.80 0.13
CA HIS A 164 14.97 -10.92 -0.13
C HIS A 164 15.37 -10.05 1.07
N LEU A 165 14.55 -9.97 2.12
CA LEU A 165 14.73 -9.09 3.28
C LEU A 165 15.48 -9.79 4.42
N VAL A 166 16.68 -10.30 4.14
CA VAL A 166 17.45 -11.16 5.07
C VAL A 166 17.85 -10.48 6.38
N ALA A 167 17.96 -9.14 6.40
CA ALA A 167 18.30 -8.38 7.59
C ALA A 167 17.08 -7.80 8.34
N LEU A 168 15.84 -8.16 7.95
CA LEU A 168 14.65 -7.56 8.54
C LEU A 168 14.56 -7.86 10.03
N ARG A 169 14.26 -6.84 10.84
CA ARG A 169 14.12 -6.94 12.30
C ARG A 169 12.80 -6.42 12.81
N VAL A 170 12.18 -5.48 12.10
CA VAL A 170 10.90 -4.88 12.48
C VAL A 170 9.98 -4.82 11.27
N LEU A 171 8.77 -5.33 11.42
CA LEU A 171 7.74 -5.33 10.39
C LEU A 171 6.43 -4.80 10.95
N HIS A 172 5.87 -3.78 10.32
CA HIS A 172 4.51 -3.29 10.57
C HIS A 172 3.66 -3.52 9.33
N PHE A 173 2.46 -4.07 9.48
CA PHE A 173 1.57 -4.45 8.36
C PHE A 173 0.09 -4.43 8.74
N HIS A 174 -0.29 -3.66 9.75
CA HIS A 174 -1.70 -3.55 10.15
C HIS A 174 -2.54 -2.95 9.00
N THR A 175 -3.68 -3.56 8.68
CA THR A 175 -4.65 -3.01 7.73
C THR A 175 -6.06 -3.18 8.27
N GLU A 176 -7.00 -2.38 7.77
CA GLU A 176 -8.43 -2.47 8.11
C GLU A 176 -9.10 -3.76 7.58
N THR A 177 -8.39 -4.53 6.75
CA THR A 177 -8.91 -5.75 6.11
C THR A 177 -8.08 -6.98 6.45
N LEU A 178 -7.17 -6.89 7.42
CA LEU A 178 -6.22 -7.95 7.73
C LEU A 178 -6.93 -9.23 8.20
N PHE A 179 -6.76 -10.31 7.42
CA PHE A 179 -7.38 -11.60 7.62
C PHE A 179 -6.39 -12.63 8.16
N CYS A 180 -6.48 -12.94 9.44
CA CYS A 180 -5.61 -13.85 10.17
C CYS A 180 -6.09 -15.31 10.11
N ASP A 181 -5.86 -15.96 8.98
CA ASP A 181 -6.19 -17.37 8.76
C ASP A 181 -4.94 -18.23 8.51
N CYS A 182 -5.13 -19.42 7.94
CA CYS A 182 -4.02 -20.30 7.60
C CYS A 182 -3.09 -19.72 6.53
N GLN A 183 -3.54 -18.80 5.67
CA GLN A 183 -2.70 -18.16 4.65
C GLN A 183 -1.68 -17.21 5.28
N LEU A 184 -1.95 -16.60 6.44
CA LEU A 184 -0.97 -15.81 7.20
C LEU A 184 -0.12 -16.65 8.16
N LYS A 185 -0.36 -17.96 8.30
CA LYS A 185 0.38 -18.83 9.22
C LYS A 185 1.89 -18.84 8.96
N TRP A 186 2.29 -18.85 7.68
CA TRP A 186 3.72 -18.85 7.32
C TRP A 186 4.42 -17.60 7.88
N LEU A 187 3.75 -16.45 7.91
CA LEU A 187 4.34 -15.18 8.32
C LEU A 187 4.64 -15.17 9.81
N LEU A 188 3.72 -15.69 10.63
CA LEU A 188 3.92 -15.84 12.07
C LEU A 188 5.12 -16.75 12.36
N LEU A 189 5.20 -17.89 11.67
CA LEU A 189 6.29 -18.85 11.78
C LEU A 189 7.64 -18.26 11.34
N TRP A 190 7.65 -17.64 10.16
CA TRP A 190 8.81 -16.98 9.58
C TRP A 190 9.34 -15.87 10.49
N ALA A 191 8.47 -15.02 11.04
CA ALA A 191 8.87 -13.94 11.91
C ALA A 191 9.53 -14.45 13.19
N ARG A 192 8.98 -15.50 13.80
CA ARG A 192 9.59 -16.16 14.98
C ARG A 192 10.96 -16.76 14.65
N SER A 193 11.04 -17.54 13.57
CA SER A 193 12.29 -18.19 13.17
C SER A 193 13.40 -17.20 12.84
N ASN A 194 13.06 -16.04 12.31
CA ASN A 194 14.03 -15.00 11.93
C ASN A 194 14.19 -13.89 12.97
N SER A 195 13.55 -14.02 14.14
CA SER A 195 13.54 -13.00 15.20
C SER A 195 13.09 -11.61 14.72
N VAL A 196 12.11 -11.58 13.81
CA VAL A 196 11.47 -10.37 13.32
C VAL A 196 10.39 -9.94 14.30
N ARG A 197 10.47 -8.71 14.79
CA ARG A 197 9.45 -8.11 15.64
C ARG A 197 8.33 -7.55 14.77
N ILE A 198 7.17 -8.20 14.82
CA ILE A 198 5.93 -7.67 14.24
C ILE A 198 5.42 -6.55 15.15
N GLY A 199 4.95 -5.41 14.62
CA GLY A 199 4.40 -4.26 15.37
C GLY A 199 3.30 -4.62 16.38
N ASN A 200 3.15 -3.81 17.44
CA ASN A 200 2.11 -4.03 18.47
C ASN A 200 0.73 -3.67 17.91
N ASP A 201 0.73 -2.70 17.01
CA ASP A 201 -0.38 -2.20 16.23
C ASP A 201 -0.95 -3.24 15.25
N THR A 202 -0.20 -4.29 14.91
CA THR A 202 -0.69 -5.36 14.04
C THR A 202 -1.68 -6.26 14.79
N VAL A 203 -2.95 -5.87 14.73
CA VAL A 203 -4.10 -6.66 15.21
C VAL A 203 -4.85 -7.30 14.04
N CYS A 204 -5.41 -8.47 14.29
CA CYS A 204 -6.30 -9.14 13.35
C CYS A 204 -7.65 -8.43 13.29
N VAL A 205 -8.13 -8.16 12.09
CA VAL A 205 -9.49 -7.63 11.89
C VAL A 205 -10.44 -8.78 11.64
N PHE A 206 -10.03 -9.71 10.77
CA PHE A 206 -10.76 -10.94 10.50
C PHE A 206 -9.89 -12.16 10.82
N PRO A 207 -10.49 -13.35 10.99
CA PRO A 207 -11.92 -13.59 11.21
C PRO A 207 -12.37 -13.07 12.58
N THR A 208 -13.69 -12.95 12.78
CA THR A 208 -14.34 -12.37 13.97
C THR A 208 -13.83 -12.99 15.27
N ARG A 209 -13.54 -14.30 15.25
CA ARG A 209 -12.98 -15.04 16.42
C ARG A 209 -11.60 -14.56 16.87
N LEU A 210 -10.83 -13.90 16.01
CA LEU A 210 -9.51 -13.34 16.29
C LEU A 210 -9.49 -11.81 16.28
N HIS A 211 -10.65 -11.17 16.07
CA HIS A 211 -10.76 -9.72 15.96
C HIS A 211 -10.15 -9.02 17.19
N GLY A 212 -9.28 -8.03 16.94
CA GLY A 212 -8.61 -7.22 17.96
C GLY A 212 -7.43 -7.90 18.66
N LEU A 213 -7.15 -9.18 18.37
CA LEU A 213 -5.98 -9.86 18.94
C LEU A 213 -4.70 -9.45 18.20
N GLU A 214 -3.64 -9.17 18.96
CA GLU A 214 -2.31 -8.90 18.40
C GLU A 214 -1.78 -10.14 17.66
N PHE A 215 -1.46 -9.99 16.37
CA PHE A 215 -1.02 -11.09 15.51
C PHE A 215 0.21 -11.82 16.06
N ARG A 216 1.17 -11.06 16.60
CA ARG A 216 2.41 -11.59 17.20
C ARG A 216 2.18 -12.59 18.35
N ASN A 217 1.07 -12.45 19.07
CA ASN A 217 0.75 -13.23 20.26
C ASN A 217 -0.10 -14.47 19.94
N LEU A 218 -0.56 -14.60 18.69
CA LEU A 218 -1.34 -15.75 18.25
C LEU A 218 -0.53 -17.03 18.29
N ARG A 219 -1.22 -18.16 18.50
CA ARG A 219 -0.68 -19.50 18.32
C ARG A 219 -0.97 -19.97 16.91
N GLU A 220 -0.09 -20.82 16.40
CA GLU A 220 -0.22 -21.38 15.05
C GLU A 220 -1.53 -22.14 14.84
N GLN A 221 -2.06 -22.79 15.89
CA GLN A 221 -3.32 -23.53 15.80
C GLN A 221 -4.56 -22.61 15.70
N GLN A 222 -4.42 -21.30 15.94
CA GLN A 222 -5.53 -20.34 15.82
C GLN A 222 -5.73 -19.88 14.36
N LEU A 223 -4.66 -19.94 13.56
CA LEU A 223 -4.62 -19.55 12.15
C LEU A 223 -5.10 -20.71 11.27
N ARG A 224 -6.42 -20.78 11.04
CA ARG A 224 -7.10 -21.87 10.31
C ARG A 224 -8.03 -21.34 9.21
N CYS A 225 -8.20 -22.16 8.17
CA CYS A 225 -9.09 -21.92 7.02
C CYS A 225 -10.32 -22.85 6.99
N ASP A 226 -10.62 -23.55 8.09
CA ASP A 226 -11.76 -24.46 8.25
C ASP A 226 -13.03 -23.75 8.80
N GLY A 227 -12.96 -22.43 9.00
CA GLY A 227 -14.03 -21.61 9.54
C GLY A 227 -15.05 -21.15 8.50
N PRO A 228 -16.16 -20.51 8.94
CA PRO A 228 -17.09 -19.87 8.02
C PRO A 228 -16.38 -18.81 7.20
N LEU A 229 -16.80 -18.66 5.94
CA LEU A 229 -16.26 -17.64 5.06
C LEU A 229 -16.73 -16.26 5.54
N GLU A 230 -15.82 -15.51 6.14
CA GLU A 230 -16.01 -14.11 6.50
C GLU A 230 -15.35 -13.24 5.44
N MET A 231 -15.99 -12.16 5.02
CA MET A 231 -15.50 -11.32 3.93
C MET A 231 -15.49 -9.87 4.39
N PRO A 232 -14.32 -9.20 4.38
CA PRO A 232 -14.25 -7.77 4.70
C PRO A 232 -15.17 -6.92 3.84
N LEU A 233 -15.33 -7.27 2.56
CA LEU A 233 -16.26 -6.65 1.63
C LEU A 233 -17.09 -7.71 0.91
N PHE A 234 -18.41 -7.52 0.89
CA PHE A 234 -19.33 -8.26 0.02
C PHE A 234 -20.55 -7.40 -0.33
N GLN A 235 -20.49 -6.74 -1.48
CA GLN A 235 -21.48 -5.78 -1.95
C GLN A 235 -22.21 -6.26 -3.21
N LEU A 236 -23.51 -5.98 -3.27
CA LEU A 236 -24.35 -6.14 -4.45
C LEU A 236 -24.83 -4.75 -4.90
N ILE A 237 -24.76 -4.48 -6.19
CA ILE A 237 -25.29 -3.26 -6.81
C ILE A 237 -26.27 -3.70 -7.91
N PRO A 238 -27.52 -3.22 -7.88
CA PRO A 238 -28.17 -2.52 -6.76
C PRO A 238 -28.34 -3.44 -5.54
N SER A 239 -28.20 -2.87 -4.35
CA SER A 239 -28.25 -3.62 -3.08
C SER A 239 -29.67 -4.04 -2.68
N GLN A 240 -30.67 -3.39 -3.26
CA GLN A 240 -32.09 -3.62 -2.98
C GLN A 240 -32.79 -4.26 -4.17
N ARG A 241 -33.93 -4.89 -3.90
CA ARG A 241 -34.81 -5.45 -4.94
C ARG A 241 -35.25 -4.34 -5.88
N GLN A 242 -35.12 -4.60 -7.17
CA GLN A 242 -35.55 -3.68 -8.21
C GLN A 242 -36.85 -4.16 -8.83
N LEU A 243 -37.72 -3.21 -9.17
CA LEU A 243 -38.85 -3.45 -10.05
C LEU A 243 -38.38 -3.22 -11.48
N VAL A 244 -38.56 -4.22 -12.35
CA VAL A 244 -38.14 -4.19 -13.76
C VAL A 244 -39.31 -4.57 -14.65
N PHE A 245 -39.48 -3.85 -15.75
CA PHE A 245 -40.45 -4.14 -16.79
C PHE A 245 -39.85 -5.02 -17.88
N ARG A 246 -40.71 -5.66 -18.66
CA ARG A 246 -40.28 -6.53 -19.76
C ARG A 246 -39.55 -5.70 -20.81
N GLY A 247 -38.30 -6.07 -21.09
CA GLY A 247 -37.42 -5.34 -22.02
C GLY A 247 -36.40 -4.43 -21.34
N ASP A 248 -36.57 -4.14 -20.04
CA ASP A 248 -35.58 -3.42 -19.26
C ASP A 248 -34.31 -4.25 -19.11
N ARG A 249 -33.16 -3.59 -19.13
CA ARG A 249 -31.87 -4.20 -18.82
C ARG A 249 -31.44 -3.73 -17.45
N LEU A 250 -31.35 -4.65 -16.51
CA LEU A 250 -30.83 -4.36 -15.17
C LEU A 250 -29.47 -5.02 -14.99
N PRO A 251 -28.38 -4.24 -14.96
CA PRO A 251 -27.08 -4.77 -14.58
C PRO A 251 -27.08 -5.04 -13.06
N LEU A 252 -26.72 -6.26 -12.68
CA LEU A 252 -26.39 -6.61 -11.31
C LEU A 252 -24.89 -6.82 -11.23
N GLN A 253 -24.24 -6.19 -10.26
CA GLN A 253 -22.81 -6.31 -10.03
C GLN A 253 -22.56 -6.77 -8.60
N CYS A 254 -21.70 -7.77 -8.44
CA CYS A 254 -21.25 -8.22 -7.13
C CYS A 254 -19.76 -7.92 -6.98
N THR A 255 -19.38 -7.29 -5.88
CA THR A 255 -17.99 -7.03 -5.51
C THR A 255 -17.69 -7.67 -4.17
N ALA A 256 -16.56 -8.37 -4.06
CA ALA A 256 -16.17 -9.14 -2.87
C ALA A 256 -14.67 -9.02 -2.61
N SER A 257 -14.23 -9.16 -1.36
CA SER A 257 -12.79 -9.26 -1.06
C SER A 257 -12.16 -10.49 -1.72
N HIS A 258 -10.94 -10.35 -2.25
CA HIS A 258 -10.12 -11.47 -2.68
C HIS A 258 -9.24 -11.90 -1.50
N LEU A 259 -9.46 -13.11 -0.98
CA LEU A 259 -8.68 -13.66 0.14
C LEU A 259 -7.61 -14.64 -0.35
N ASP A 260 -7.98 -15.52 -1.26
CA ASP A 260 -7.09 -16.51 -1.85
C ASP A 260 -7.61 -16.98 -3.22
N PRO A 261 -6.77 -17.67 -4.04
CA PRO A 261 -7.14 -18.09 -5.40
C PRO A 261 -8.32 -19.09 -5.48
N SER A 262 -8.73 -19.71 -4.37
CA SER A 262 -9.88 -20.62 -4.35
C SER A 262 -11.23 -19.90 -4.28
N VAL A 263 -11.23 -18.58 -4.02
CA VAL A 263 -12.44 -17.77 -3.93
C VAL A 263 -12.99 -17.49 -5.33
N GLU A 264 -14.21 -17.94 -5.59
CA GLU A 264 -14.92 -17.73 -6.86
C GLU A 264 -16.26 -17.00 -6.65
N LEU A 265 -16.49 -15.94 -7.44
CA LEU A 265 -17.77 -15.25 -7.55
C LEU A 265 -18.68 -15.94 -8.57
N ARG A 266 -19.85 -16.41 -8.12
CA ARG A 266 -20.85 -17.07 -8.98
C ARG A 266 -22.25 -16.50 -8.82
N TRP A 267 -22.91 -16.25 -9.94
CA TRP A 267 -24.33 -15.90 -9.98
C TRP A 267 -25.18 -17.17 -9.98
N ARG A 268 -26.26 -17.20 -9.18
CA ARG A 268 -27.20 -18.32 -9.17
C ARG A 268 -28.65 -17.87 -9.38
N HIS A 269 -29.40 -18.67 -10.10
CA HIS A 269 -30.84 -18.48 -10.23
C HIS A 269 -31.52 -19.83 -9.99
N ASN A 270 -32.42 -19.88 -8.99
CA ASN A 270 -33.08 -21.12 -8.58
C ASN A 270 -32.08 -22.26 -8.27
N GLY A 271 -30.97 -21.93 -7.61
CA GLY A 271 -29.92 -22.89 -7.22
C GLY A 271 -28.94 -23.27 -8.32
N GLN A 272 -29.22 -22.95 -9.58
CA GLN A 272 -28.34 -23.24 -10.73
C GLN A 272 -27.39 -22.08 -10.99
N THR A 273 -26.13 -22.38 -11.32
CA THR A 273 -25.14 -21.37 -11.72
C THR A 273 -25.53 -20.76 -13.06
N MET A 274 -25.52 -19.43 -13.12
CA MET A 274 -25.84 -18.68 -14.32
C MET A 274 -24.63 -18.62 -15.25
N THR A 275 -24.86 -18.93 -16.52
CA THR A 275 -23.93 -18.71 -17.62
C THR A 275 -24.59 -17.80 -18.66
N THR A 276 -23.76 -17.21 -19.53
CA THR A 276 -24.25 -16.43 -20.69
C THR A 276 -25.19 -17.29 -21.54
N GLN A 277 -26.37 -16.74 -21.84
CA GLN A 277 -27.47 -17.32 -22.63
C GLN A 277 -27.96 -16.25 -23.60
N GLU A 278 -27.38 -16.21 -24.80
CA GLU A 278 -27.68 -15.19 -25.82
C GLU A 278 -29.13 -15.25 -26.30
N ASP A 279 -29.69 -16.45 -26.41
CA ASP A 279 -31.09 -16.72 -26.79
C ASP A 279 -32.10 -16.09 -25.83
N ARG A 280 -31.70 -15.90 -24.56
CA ARG A 280 -32.51 -15.27 -23.51
C ARG A 280 -32.07 -13.85 -23.17
N GLY A 281 -31.07 -13.33 -23.87
CA GLY A 281 -30.48 -12.02 -23.62
C GLY A 281 -29.86 -11.89 -22.24
N ILE A 282 -29.25 -12.96 -21.69
CA ILE A 282 -28.54 -12.96 -20.41
C ILE A 282 -27.03 -13.03 -20.69
N TYR A 283 -26.28 -12.08 -20.14
CA TYR A 283 -24.84 -11.97 -20.29
C TYR A 283 -24.19 -11.96 -18.92
N VAL A 284 -23.30 -12.92 -18.66
CA VAL A 284 -22.52 -13.00 -17.43
C VAL A 284 -21.09 -12.58 -17.76
N GLU A 285 -20.61 -11.55 -17.10
CA GLU A 285 -19.23 -11.08 -17.28
C GLU A 285 -18.24 -12.00 -16.56
N GLU A 286 -16.99 -11.94 -17.00
CA GLU A 286 -15.87 -12.57 -16.31
C GLU A 286 -15.62 -11.90 -14.94
N THR A 287 -15.00 -12.63 -14.03
CA THR A 287 -14.61 -12.07 -12.74
C THR A 287 -13.34 -11.22 -12.92
N LEU A 288 -13.42 -9.94 -12.58
CA LEU A 288 -12.28 -9.02 -12.58
C LEU A 288 -11.64 -8.97 -11.19
N LEU A 289 -10.31 -9.02 -11.12
CA LEU A 289 -9.53 -8.80 -9.90
C LEU A 289 -8.93 -7.38 -9.94
N HIS A 290 -9.32 -6.54 -8.98
CA HIS A 290 -8.81 -5.19 -8.79
C HIS A 290 -7.82 -5.17 -7.63
N ASP A 291 -6.65 -4.57 -7.87
CA ASP A 291 -5.59 -4.32 -6.88
C ASP A 291 -5.22 -5.55 -6.03
N CYS A 292 -5.40 -6.76 -6.59
CA CYS A 292 -5.19 -8.05 -5.91
C CYS A 292 -6.04 -8.29 -4.66
N CYS A 293 -7.03 -7.43 -4.36
CA CYS A 293 -7.77 -7.46 -3.10
C CYS A 293 -9.29 -7.46 -3.29
N LEU A 294 -9.79 -7.18 -4.50
CA LEU A 294 -11.22 -7.07 -4.78
C LEU A 294 -11.59 -7.84 -6.05
N LEU A 295 -12.54 -8.77 -5.93
CA LEU A 295 -13.18 -9.43 -7.05
C LEU A 295 -14.47 -8.71 -7.42
N THR A 296 -14.72 -8.50 -8.70
CA THR A 296 -16.00 -7.97 -9.21
C THR A 296 -16.52 -8.87 -10.32
N ARG A 297 -17.83 -9.15 -10.33
CA ARG A 297 -18.49 -9.88 -11.42
C ARG A 297 -19.89 -9.33 -11.67
N ALA A 298 -20.20 -8.99 -12.91
CA ALA A 298 -21.52 -8.51 -13.29
C ALA A 298 -22.33 -9.53 -14.09
N ILE A 299 -23.65 -9.38 -14.05
CA ILE A 299 -24.61 -10.07 -14.91
C ILE A 299 -25.63 -9.04 -15.39
N CYS A 300 -25.96 -9.06 -16.66
CA CYS A 300 -26.98 -8.20 -17.25
C CYS A 300 -27.95 -9.06 -18.05
N GLY A 301 -29.25 -8.74 -18.02
CA GLY A 301 -30.18 -9.37 -18.95
C GLY A 301 -31.52 -8.67 -19.11
N SER A 302 -32.14 -8.89 -20.26
CA SER A 302 -33.42 -8.28 -20.67
C SER A 302 -34.67 -9.09 -20.29
N SER A 303 -34.49 -10.33 -19.82
CA SER A 303 -35.57 -11.29 -19.54
C SER A 303 -35.54 -11.89 -18.13
N LEU A 304 -34.85 -11.25 -17.18
CA LEU A 304 -34.89 -11.63 -15.76
C LEU A 304 -36.34 -11.50 -15.28
N ALA A 305 -37.10 -12.59 -15.39
CA ALA A 305 -38.54 -12.58 -15.36
C ALA A 305 -39.07 -12.08 -14.00
N ALA A 306 -40.09 -11.22 -14.07
CA ALA A 306 -40.84 -10.74 -12.93
C ALA A 306 -41.35 -11.92 -12.08
N GLY A 307 -40.96 -11.95 -10.81
CA GLY A 307 -41.57 -12.82 -9.79
C GLY A 307 -40.66 -13.76 -9.00
N ARG A 308 -39.33 -13.79 -9.23
CA ARG A 308 -38.41 -14.70 -8.47
C ARG A 308 -37.08 -14.07 -8.11
N SER A 309 -36.44 -14.56 -7.04
CA SER A 309 -35.16 -14.04 -6.56
C SER A 309 -33.98 -14.58 -7.35
N LEU A 310 -33.20 -13.71 -7.98
CA LEU A 310 -31.80 -14.03 -8.24
C LEU A 310 -31.03 -14.05 -6.92
N SER A 311 -30.20 -15.06 -6.73
CA SER A 311 -29.28 -15.13 -5.62
C SER A 311 -27.84 -15.09 -6.14
N ARG A 312 -26.94 -14.65 -5.29
CA ARG A 312 -25.50 -14.73 -5.54
C ARG A 312 -24.96 -15.78 -4.59
N SER A 313 -24.00 -16.56 -5.05
CA SER A 313 -23.25 -17.45 -4.17
C SER A 313 -21.79 -17.09 -4.28
N LEU A 314 -21.16 -16.84 -3.14
CA LEU A 314 -19.72 -16.94 -3.08
C LEU A 314 -19.37 -18.38 -2.73
N SER A 315 -18.34 -18.90 -3.36
CA SER A 315 -17.77 -20.17 -2.94
C SER A 315 -16.27 -20.02 -2.89
N ALA A 316 -15.70 -20.19 -1.70
CA ALA A 316 -14.31 -20.61 -1.58
C ALA A 316 -14.28 -22.13 -1.58
N GLY A 317 -13.24 -22.73 -2.15
CA GLY A 317 -13.09 -24.19 -2.21
C GLY A 317 -13.27 -24.84 -0.82
N GLY A 318 -14.46 -25.40 -0.55
CA GLY A 318 -14.76 -26.15 0.67
C GLY A 318 -15.93 -25.63 1.54
N ALA A 319 -16.38 -24.39 1.39
CA ALA A 319 -17.51 -23.86 2.15
C ALA A 319 -18.43 -23.00 1.25
N LEU A 320 -19.64 -23.51 1.00
CA LEU A 320 -20.73 -22.75 0.41
C LEU A 320 -21.37 -21.90 1.52
N GLY A 321 -21.40 -20.58 1.32
CA GLY A 321 -22.24 -19.63 2.06
C GLY A 321 -23.40 -19.17 1.20
#